data_AF-A0A2W4S4X6-F1
#
_entry.id   AF-A0A2W4S4X6-F1
#
_cell.length_a   1.000
_cell.length_b   1.000
_cell.length_c   1.000
_cell.angle_alpha   90.00
_cell.angle_beta   90.00
_cell.angle_gamma   90.00
#
_symmetry.space_group_name_H-M   'P 1'
#
loop_
_entity.id
_entity.type
_entity.pdbx_description
1 polymer ?
#
loop_
_entity_poly.entity_id
_entity_poly.type
_entity_poly.pdbx_seq_one_letter_code
_entity_poly.pdbx_strand_id
1 'polypeptide(L)'
;MENREPALERRRAATLPRARHHRDELRIGPVVVRNHPAVVLDAADLRFRDPELPGGELEIHGILGWPIIRELDVTIDFAARRLTVQRPAERAVMPRNFSRLGYPVVAARTENGRPLLLGLDTGAARSFLTPSFLEAAGVGADGSRTRRVGGAGGFDTVTVQILNSASLILDHWRVRFRHIDIHEQNATRSLDLDGVLGSDIAAGRALRLDFRNGRFELLEPS
;
A
#
# COMPACT_ATOMS: atom_id res chain seq x y z
N MET A 1 33.06 -20.47 19.95
CA MET A 1 31.88 -20.98 19.22
C MET A 1 31.27 -19.77 18.55
N GLU A 2 31.65 -19.56 17.29
CA GLU A 2 31.46 -18.32 16.55
C GLU A 2 30.07 -18.33 15.92
N ASN A 3 29.15 -17.54 16.47
CA ASN A 3 27.80 -17.36 15.94
C ASN A 3 27.90 -16.48 14.69
N ARG A 4 27.97 -17.11 13.51
CA ARG A 4 27.79 -16.40 12.25
C ARG A 4 26.30 -16.17 12.04
N GLU A 5 25.89 -14.90 12.13
CA GLU A 5 24.59 -14.43 11.65
C GLU A 5 24.35 -14.92 10.22
N PRO A 6 23.15 -15.43 9.87
CA PRO A 6 22.81 -15.68 8.49
C PRO A 6 22.69 -14.32 7.78
N ALA A 7 23.64 -14.06 6.88
CA ALA A 7 23.63 -12.90 6.01
C ALA A 7 22.27 -12.81 5.28
N LEU A 8 21.56 -11.69 5.47
CA LEU A 8 20.42 -11.33 4.62
C LEU A 8 20.91 -11.29 3.17
N GLU A 9 20.57 -12.34 2.43
CA GLU A 9 20.91 -12.50 1.04
C GLU A 9 20.35 -11.31 0.25
N ARG A 10 21.24 -10.61 -0.45
CA ARG A 10 20.88 -9.45 -1.28
C ARG A 10 19.80 -9.88 -2.27
N ARG A 11 18.59 -9.37 -2.06
CA ARG A 11 17.42 -9.48 -2.94
C ARG A 11 17.85 -9.44 -4.41
N ARG A 12 17.83 -10.58 -5.10
CA ARG A 12 17.71 -10.55 -6.55
C ARG A 12 16.27 -10.17 -6.84
N ALA A 13 16.03 -8.88 -7.09
CA ALA A 13 14.78 -8.47 -7.70
C ALA A 13 14.61 -9.33 -8.97
N ALA A 14 13.51 -10.07 -9.07
CA ALA A 14 13.16 -10.71 -10.32
C ALA A 14 13.18 -9.64 -11.41
N THR A 15 14.10 -9.77 -12.36
CA THR A 15 14.21 -8.84 -13.48
C THR A 15 13.05 -9.12 -14.41
N LEU A 16 11.89 -8.50 -14.13
CA LEU A 16 10.77 -8.50 -15.06
C LEU A 16 11.30 -7.96 -16.40
N PRO A 17 11.10 -8.67 -17.53
CA PRO A 17 11.41 -8.11 -18.84
C PRO A 17 10.52 -6.88 -19.05
N ARG A 18 11.13 -5.70 -19.15
CA ARG A 18 10.42 -4.41 -19.24
C ARG A 18 10.72 -3.75 -20.56
N ALA A 19 9.76 -3.81 -21.49
CA ALA A 19 9.73 -2.87 -22.59
C ALA A 19 8.93 -1.64 -22.15
N ARG A 20 9.55 -0.44 -22.23
CA ARG A 20 8.84 0.82 -22.01
C ARG A 20 8.15 1.20 -23.30
N HIS A 21 6.85 1.44 -23.21
CA HIS A 21 6.06 1.96 -24.31
C HIS A 21 5.33 3.22 -23.88
N HIS A 22 5.12 4.13 -24.82
CA HIS A 22 4.11 5.16 -24.68
C HIS A 22 2.79 4.63 -25.23
N ARG A 23 1.73 4.78 -24.46
CA ARG A 23 0.36 4.57 -24.94
C ARG A 23 -0.29 5.93 -25.10
N ASP A 24 -0.85 6.15 -26.28
CA ASP A 24 -1.47 7.44 -26.62
C ASP A 24 -2.66 7.74 -25.71
N GLU A 25 -3.44 6.71 -25.36
CA GLU A 25 -4.66 6.86 -24.57
C GLU A 25 -4.97 5.64 -23.68
N LEU A 26 -5.42 5.92 -22.46
CA LEU A 26 -6.07 4.98 -21.54
C LEU A 26 -7.39 5.58 -21.06
N ARG A 27 -8.49 4.83 -21.17
CA ARG A 27 -9.82 5.24 -20.69
C ARG A 27 -10.14 4.51 -19.39
N ILE A 28 -10.55 5.27 -18.36
CA ILE A 28 -10.98 4.76 -17.06
C ILE A 28 -12.35 5.37 -16.76
N GLY A 29 -13.41 4.62 -17.07
CA GLY A 29 -14.77 5.16 -17.07
C GLY A 29 -14.86 6.39 -17.98
N PRO A 30 -15.35 7.56 -17.48
CA PRO A 30 -15.44 8.78 -18.27
C PRO A 30 -14.11 9.52 -18.42
N VAL A 31 -13.06 9.14 -17.68
CA VAL A 31 -11.77 9.85 -17.68
C VAL A 31 -10.85 9.28 -18.76
N VAL A 32 -10.20 10.19 -19.50
CA VAL A 32 -9.22 9.85 -20.53
C VAL A 32 -7.84 10.35 -20.10
N VAL A 33 -6.89 9.41 -19.96
CA VAL A 33 -5.48 9.68 -19.65
C VAL A 33 -4.67 9.56 -20.94
N ARG A 34 -4.00 10.63 -21.35
CA ARG A 34 -3.21 10.67 -22.59
C ARG A 34 -1.72 10.70 -22.32
N ASN A 35 -0.94 10.20 -23.28
CA ASN A 35 0.52 10.29 -23.29
C ASN A 35 1.18 9.76 -22.01
N HIS A 36 0.72 8.62 -21.51
CA HIS A 36 1.20 8.06 -20.25
C HIS A 36 2.27 6.97 -20.49
N PRO A 37 3.28 6.88 -19.62
CA PRO A 37 4.24 5.79 -19.69
C PRO A 37 3.56 4.48 -19.28
N ALA A 38 3.81 3.43 -20.05
CA ALA A 38 3.38 2.08 -19.74
C ALA A 38 4.58 1.13 -19.74
N VAL A 39 4.48 0.10 -18.91
CA VAL A 39 5.40 -1.04 -18.92
C VAL A 39 4.60 -2.23 -19.41
N VAL A 40 5.09 -2.88 -20.46
CA VAL A 40 4.52 -4.17 -20.90
C VAL A 40 5.17 -5.26 -20.07
N LEU A 41 4.33 -6.08 -19.45
CA LEU A 41 4.70 -7.24 -18.66
C LEU A 41 4.25 -8.50 -19.39
N ASP A 42 4.89 -9.62 -19.12
CA ASP A 42 4.39 -10.91 -19.58
C ASP A 42 3.04 -11.19 -18.90
N ALA A 43 2.10 -11.82 -19.63
CA ALA A 43 0.82 -12.20 -19.06
C ALA A 43 0.98 -13.16 -17.87
N ALA A 44 2.02 -13.99 -17.87
CA ALA A 44 2.36 -14.86 -16.75
C ALA A 44 2.68 -14.07 -15.46
N ASP A 45 3.26 -12.87 -15.57
CA ASP A 45 3.59 -12.02 -14.42
C ASP A 45 2.36 -11.32 -13.81
N LEU A 46 1.22 -11.40 -14.49
CA LEU A 46 -0.07 -10.87 -14.04
C LEU A 46 -1.04 -11.96 -13.56
N ARG A 47 -0.55 -13.20 -13.44
CA ARG A 47 -1.25 -14.34 -12.85
C ARG A 47 -0.69 -14.62 -11.46
N PHE A 48 -1.53 -14.47 -10.45
CA PHE A 48 -1.17 -14.61 -9.05
C PHE A 48 -1.76 -15.92 -8.52
N ARG A 49 -0.91 -16.80 -7.99
CA ARG A 49 -1.34 -18.03 -7.31
C ARG A 49 -1.09 -17.92 -5.82
N ASP A 50 -2.18 -17.77 -5.08
CA ASP A 50 -2.14 -17.61 -3.64
C ASP A 50 -3.33 -18.32 -2.98
N PRO A 51 -3.10 -19.31 -2.10
CA PRO A 51 -4.15 -19.97 -1.34
C PRO A 51 -5.01 -19.00 -0.50
N GLU A 52 -4.50 -17.81 -0.15
CA GLU A 52 -5.29 -16.79 0.54
C GLU A 52 -6.32 -16.08 -0.37
N LEU A 53 -6.21 -16.22 -1.71
CA LEU A 53 -7.16 -15.64 -2.66
C LEU A 53 -8.41 -16.52 -2.82
N PRO A 54 -9.60 -15.92 -3.04
CA PRO A 54 -10.80 -16.68 -3.42
C PRO A 54 -10.54 -17.49 -4.70
N GLY A 55 -10.60 -18.82 -4.61
CA GLY A 55 -10.32 -19.72 -5.74
C GLY A 55 -8.83 -20.01 -5.99
N GLY A 56 -7.92 -19.49 -5.15
CA GLY A 56 -6.49 -19.82 -5.18
C GLY A 56 -5.68 -19.15 -6.31
N GLU A 57 -6.34 -18.46 -7.24
CA GLU A 57 -5.72 -17.76 -8.36
C GLU A 57 -6.45 -16.45 -8.68
N LEU A 58 -5.69 -15.43 -9.09
CA LEU A 58 -6.20 -14.17 -9.61
C LEU A 58 -5.43 -13.83 -10.90
N GLU A 59 -6.15 -13.51 -11.96
CA GLU A 59 -5.57 -12.96 -13.18
C GLU A 59 -6.02 -11.50 -13.33
N ILE A 60 -5.07 -10.61 -13.60
CA ILE A 60 -5.35 -9.21 -13.95
C ILE A 60 -4.77 -8.90 -15.32
N HIS A 61 -5.32 -7.91 -16.00
CA HIS A 61 -4.85 -7.50 -17.33
C HIS A 61 -3.86 -6.33 -17.29
N GLY A 62 -3.63 -5.76 -16.11
CA GLY A 62 -2.71 -4.65 -15.91
C GLY A 62 -2.84 -4.04 -14.52
N ILE A 63 -1.89 -3.16 -14.21
CA ILE A 63 -1.82 -2.44 -12.93
C ILE A 63 -1.81 -0.95 -13.23
N LEU A 64 -2.74 -0.21 -12.62
CA LEU A 64 -2.72 1.25 -12.65
C LEU A 64 -1.74 1.76 -11.59
N GLY A 65 -0.64 2.33 -12.04
CA GLY A 65 0.41 2.83 -11.16
C GLY A 65 0.14 4.22 -10.61
N TRP A 66 0.93 4.59 -9.59
CA TRP A 66 0.93 5.91 -8.96
C TRP A 66 1.01 7.11 -9.92
N PRO A 67 1.76 7.08 -11.05
CA PRO A 67 1.81 8.21 -11.99
C PRO A 67 0.44 8.62 -12.56
N ILE A 68 -0.50 7.67 -12.67
CA ILE A 68 -1.86 7.95 -13.12
C ILE A 68 -2.74 8.32 -11.92
N ILE A 69 -2.72 7.51 -10.85
CA ILE A 69 -3.59 7.68 -9.68
C ILE A 69 -3.45 9.07 -9.07
N ARG A 70 -2.22 9.62 -9.00
CA ARG A 70 -1.97 10.93 -8.38
C ARG A 70 -2.61 12.12 -9.10
N GLU A 71 -3.03 11.94 -10.36
CA GLU A 71 -3.65 12.98 -11.18
C GLU A 71 -5.20 12.90 -11.14
N LEU A 72 -5.74 11.91 -10.41
CA LEU A 72 -7.15 11.60 -10.34
C LEU A 72 -7.69 11.85 -8.92
N ASP A 73 -9.01 12.01 -8.84
CA ASP A 73 -9.75 11.82 -7.59
C ASP A 73 -10.46 10.47 -7.70
N VAL A 74 -10.02 9.53 -6.87
CA VAL A 74 -10.40 8.12 -6.94
C VAL A 74 -11.08 7.72 -5.66
N THR A 75 -12.26 7.12 -5.75
CA THR A 75 -12.93 6.45 -4.63
C THR A 75 -13.08 4.98 -4.92
N ILE A 76 -12.55 4.13 -4.05
CA ILE A 76 -12.69 2.67 -4.08
C ILE A 76 -13.65 2.29 -2.96
N ASP A 77 -14.89 1.96 -3.31
CA ASP A 77 -15.86 1.40 -2.38
C ASP A 77 -15.76 -0.12 -2.40
N PHE A 78 -15.16 -0.69 -1.35
CA PHE A 78 -14.94 -2.13 -1.26
C PHE A 78 -16.24 -2.89 -0.98
N ALA A 79 -17.19 -2.29 -0.26
CA ALA A 79 -18.47 -2.92 0.06
C ALA A 79 -19.39 -2.96 -1.16
N ALA A 80 -19.52 -1.82 -1.86
CA ALA A 80 -20.31 -1.71 -3.08
C ALA A 80 -19.58 -2.23 -4.33
N ARG A 81 -18.32 -2.68 -4.18
CA ARG A 81 -17.45 -3.13 -5.28
C ARG A 81 -17.37 -2.12 -6.43
N ARG A 82 -17.26 -0.83 -6.10
CA ARG A 82 -17.37 0.26 -7.06
C ARG A 82 -16.13 1.14 -7.03
N LEU A 83 -15.55 1.36 -8.22
CA LEU A 83 -14.52 2.35 -8.45
C LEU A 83 -15.16 3.59 -9.07
N THR A 84 -15.03 4.74 -8.41
CA THR A 84 -15.42 6.04 -8.95
C THR A 84 -14.16 6.83 -9.28
N VAL A 85 -14.08 7.33 -10.52
CA VAL A 85 -12.93 8.10 -11.01
C VAL A 85 -13.42 9.39 -11.61
N GLN A 86 -12.84 10.50 -11.15
CA GLN A 86 -13.15 11.82 -11.67
C GLN A 86 -11.88 12.68 -11.75
N ARG A 87 -11.98 13.79 -12.47
CA ARG A 87 -10.95 14.82 -12.45
C ARG A 87 -10.99 15.53 -11.09
N PRO A 88 -9.84 15.75 -10.42
CA PRO A 88 -9.81 16.51 -9.18
C PRO A 88 -10.40 17.91 -9.38
N ALA A 89 -11.39 18.25 -8.56
CA ALA A 89 -11.88 19.62 -8.45
C ALA A 89 -11.03 20.38 -7.43
N GLU A 90 -10.84 21.68 -7.65
CA GLU A 90 -10.27 22.54 -6.61
C GLU A 90 -11.22 22.57 -5.40
N ARG A 91 -10.65 22.51 -4.20
CA ARG A 91 -11.39 22.42 -2.95
C ARG A 91 -10.93 23.49 -1.98
N ALA A 92 -11.82 23.83 -1.04
CA ALA A 92 -11.47 24.66 0.10
C ALA A 92 -10.25 24.09 0.82
N VAL A 93 -9.42 24.98 1.37
CA VAL A 93 -8.19 24.60 2.08
C VAL A 93 -8.56 23.75 3.29
N MET A 94 -8.28 22.46 3.19
CA MET A 94 -8.38 21.50 4.30
C MET A 94 -6.97 21.09 4.72
N PRO A 95 -6.75 20.70 6.00
CA PRO A 95 -5.48 20.13 6.42
C PRO A 95 -5.10 18.94 5.53
N ARG A 96 -3.88 18.95 5.00
CA ARG A 96 -3.39 17.88 4.13
C ARG A 96 -2.91 16.73 5.00
N ASN A 97 -3.35 15.52 4.70
CA ASN A 97 -2.87 14.29 5.32
C ASN A 97 -2.25 13.33 4.31
N PHE A 98 -2.16 13.71 3.04
CA PHE A 98 -1.61 12.89 1.98
C PHE A 98 -0.56 13.68 1.18
N SER A 99 0.67 13.16 1.14
CA SER A 99 1.81 13.84 0.54
C SER A 99 2.73 12.85 -0.18
N ARG A 100 3.74 13.37 -0.90
CA ARG A 100 4.74 12.54 -1.56
C ARG A 100 6.12 12.86 -1.01
N LEU A 101 6.76 11.84 -0.46
CA LEU A 101 8.16 11.87 0.00
C LEU A 101 8.91 10.73 -0.70
N GLY A 102 9.11 10.87 -2.02
CA GLY A 102 9.58 9.78 -2.90
C GLY A 102 8.52 8.68 -3.15
N TYR A 103 7.61 8.47 -2.19
CA TYR A 103 6.51 7.51 -2.16
C TYR A 103 5.22 8.21 -1.68
N PRO A 104 4.00 7.74 -2.02
CA PRO A 104 2.76 8.23 -1.42
C PRO A 104 2.74 7.96 0.09
N VAL A 105 2.57 9.01 0.90
CA VAL A 105 2.64 8.95 2.36
C VAL A 105 1.40 9.60 2.96
N VAL A 106 0.78 8.88 3.88
CA VAL A 106 -0.37 9.31 4.68
C VAL A 106 0.09 9.64 6.09
N ALA A 107 -0.26 10.83 6.57
CA ALA A 107 -0.02 11.25 7.94
C ALA A 107 -1.10 10.66 8.86
N ALA A 108 -0.67 10.06 9.97
CA ALA A 108 -1.51 9.53 11.02
C ALA A 108 -0.90 9.88 12.38
N ARG A 109 -1.50 9.38 13.46
CA ARG A 109 -0.92 9.44 14.80
C ARG A 109 -1.20 8.17 15.58
N THR A 110 -0.32 7.84 16.53
CA THR A 110 -0.60 6.84 17.57
C THR A 110 -1.74 7.32 18.48
N GLU A 111 -2.23 6.44 19.37
CA GLU A 111 -3.27 6.80 20.34
C GLU A 111 -2.80 7.83 21.37
N ASN A 112 -1.51 7.83 21.70
CA ASN A 112 -0.89 8.84 22.57
C ASN A 112 -0.48 10.12 21.82
N GLY A 113 -0.85 10.26 20.54
CA GLY A 113 -0.70 11.49 19.77
C GLY A 113 0.65 11.69 19.07
N ARG A 114 1.54 10.69 19.08
CA ARG A 114 2.81 10.74 18.33
C ARG A 114 2.52 10.69 16.83
N PRO A 115 3.13 11.57 16.02
CA PRO A 115 2.91 11.58 14.57
C PRO A 115 3.47 10.31 13.93
N LEU A 116 2.78 9.82 12.91
CA LEU A 116 3.19 8.67 12.10
C LEU A 116 3.18 9.04 10.60
N LEU A 117 4.13 8.52 9.85
CA LEU A 117 4.20 8.56 8.40
C LEU A 117 4.04 7.15 7.84
N LEU A 118 2.91 6.90 7.18
CA LEU A 118 2.58 5.59 6.64
C LEU A 118 2.64 5.65 5.12
N GLY A 119 3.37 4.72 4.51
CA GLY A 119 3.30 4.53 3.07
C GLY A 119 1.90 4.08 2.64
N LEU A 120 1.47 4.41 1.42
CA LEU A 120 0.24 3.85 0.84
C LEU A 120 0.56 2.89 -0.32
N ASP A 121 0.07 1.65 -0.20
CA ASP A 121 0.15 0.63 -1.24
C ASP A 121 -1.21 -0.06 -1.44
N THR A 122 -2.07 0.52 -2.30
CA THR A 122 -3.35 -0.11 -2.62
C THR A 122 -3.21 -1.44 -3.40
N GLY A 123 -2.00 -1.78 -3.86
CA GLY A 123 -1.69 -3.09 -4.46
C GLY A 123 -1.41 -4.17 -3.41
N ALA A 124 -1.13 -3.79 -2.16
CA ALA A 124 -1.00 -4.74 -1.07
C ALA A 124 -2.38 -5.10 -0.50
N ALA A 125 -2.64 -6.40 -0.33
CA ALA A 125 -3.88 -6.88 0.28
C ALA A 125 -3.95 -6.57 1.78
N ARG A 126 -2.80 -6.39 2.44
CA ARG A 126 -2.70 -6.19 3.89
C ARG A 126 -1.71 -5.09 4.23
N SER A 127 -2.00 -4.40 5.31
CA SER A 127 -1.13 -3.41 5.92
C SER A 127 -0.06 -4.09 6.77
N PHE A 128 1.07 -3.42 6.91
CA PHE A 128 2.10 -3.79 7.86
C PHE A 128 2.71 -2.56 8.52
N LEU A 129 3.35 -2.74 9.66
CA LEU A 129 4.07 -1.69 10.38
C LEU A 129 5.58 -1.98 10.36
N THR A 130 6.39 -1.02 10.75
CA THR A 130 7.84 -1.17 10.85
C THR A 130 8.28 -1.09 12.31
N PRO A 131 9.56 -1.41 12.63
CA PRO A 131 10.09 -1.19 13.96
C PRO A 131 9.95 0.25 14.46
N SER A 132 9.99 1.27 13.58
CA SER A 132 9.81 2.67 14.00
C SER A 132 8.43 2.94 14.60
N PHE A 133 7.39 2.21 14.17
CA PHE A 133 6.07 2.27 14.81
C PHE A 133 6.12 1.77 16.26
N LEU A 134 6.85 0.68 16.53
CA LEU A 134 6.97 0.12 17.87
C LEU A 134 7.58 1.15 18.83
N GLU A 135 8.61 1.85 18.38
CA GLU A 135 9.22 2.96 19.11
C GLU A 135 8.25 4.13 19.32
N ALA A 136 7.54 4.55 18.25
CA ALA A 136 6.59 5.65 18.33
C ALA A 136 5.39 5.35 19.26
N ALA A 137 4.94 4.09 19.29
CA ALA A 137 3.85 3.63 20.13
C ALA A 137 4.30 3.23 21.55
N GLY A 138 5.60 3.02 21.77
CA GLY A 138 6.14 2.56 23.05
C GLY A 138 5.77 1.11 23.38
N VAL A 139 5.71 0.23 22.37
CA VAL A 139 5.31 -1.18 22.51
C VAL A 139 6.39 -2.11 21.94
N GLY A 140 6.41 -3.37 22.38
CA GLY A 140 7.24 -4.43 21.79
C GLY A 140 6.43 -5.35 20.89
N ALA A 141 7.10 -6.11 20.03
CA ALA A 141 6.45 -7.20 19.30
C ALA A 141 6.02 -8.33 20.26
N ASP A 142 4.89 -8.98 19.96
CA ASP A 142 4.33 -10.08 20.76
C ASP A 142 4.92 -11.45 20.39
N GLY A 143 5.60 -11.55 19.26
CA GLY A 143 6.18 -12.79 18.77
C GLY A 143 6.58 -12.71 17.30
N SER A 144 6.76 -13.88 16.69
CA SER A 144 7.07 -14.01 15.26
C SER A 144 6.28 -15.13 14.60
N ARG A 145 6.09 -15.04 13.29
CA ARG A 145 5.57 -16.12 12.45
C ARG A 145 6.25 -16.16 11.10
N THR A 146 6.23 -17.32 10.49
CA THR A 146 6.55 -17.47 9.07
C THR A 146 5.35 -17.05 8.23
N ARG A 147 5.60 -16.24 7.20
CA ARG A 147 4.57 -15.74 6.29
C ARG A 147 5.04 -15.79 4.85
N ARG A 148 4.12 -16.15 3.94
CA ARG A 148 4.33 -15.98 2.51
C ARG A 148 4.00 -14.54 2.10
N VAL A 149 4.93 -13.88 1.43
CA VAL A 149 4.79 -12.52 0.92
C VAL A 149 5.10 -12.52 -0.58
N GLY A 150 4.37 -11.74 -1.37
CA GLY A 150 4.60 -11.73 -2.81
C GLY A 150 3.73 -10.75 -3.57
N GLY A 151 3.95 -10.72 -4.89
CA GLY A 151 3.28 -9.83 -5.82
C GLY A 151 3.73 -10.09 -7.27
N ALA A 152 3.59 -9.08 -8.12
CA ALA A 152 4.05 -9.17 -9.51
C ALA A 152 5.58 -9.29 -9.52
N GLY A 153 6.09 -10.49 -9.80
CA GLY A 153 7.50 -10.85 -9.69
C GLY A 153 7.81 -12.03 -8.76
N GLY A 154 6.80 -12.63 -8.10
CA GLY A 154 6.94 -13.88 -7.36
C GLY A 154 6.53 -13.80 -5.89
N PHE A 155 6.73 -14.92 -5.18
CA PHE A 155 6.42 -15.08 -3.76
C PHE A 155 7.61 -15.68 -3.03
N ASP A 156 7.87 -15.17 -1.83
CA ASP A 156 8.86 -15.67 -0.90
C ASP A 156 8.21 -15.99 0.44
N THR A 157 8.93 -16.75 1.26
CA THR A 157 8.55 -17.03 2.65
C THR A 157 9.52 -16.34 3.58
N VAL A 158 9.01 -15.51 4.48
CA VAL A 158 9.79 -14.68 5.40
C VAL A 158 9.29 -14.86 6.83
N THR A 159 10.21 -14.80 7.79
CA THR A 159 9.84 -14.70 9.22
C THR A 159 9.61 -13.24 9.56
N VAL A 160 8.45 -12.93 10.12
CA VAL A 160 8.03 -11.57 10.47
C VAL A 160 7.75 -11.50 11.96
N GLN A 161 7.97 -10.34 12.55
CA GLN A 161 7.46 -10.04 13.88
C GLN A 161 5.95 -9.76 13.81
N ILE A 162 5.25 -9.94 14.92
CA ILE A 162 3.81 -9.72 15.01
C ILE A 162 3.50 -8.81 16.18
N LEU A 163 2.52 -7.94 15.99
CA LEU A 163 1.83 -7.24 17.05
C LEU A 163 0.35 -7.69 17.05
N ASN A 164 -0.10 -8.27 18.16
CA ASN A 164 -1.43 -8.85 18.32
C ASN A 164 -2.53 -7.80 18.19
N SER A 165 -2.27 -6.59 18.68
CA SER A 165 -3.17 -5.46 18.51
C SER A 165 -2.39 -4.17 18.32
N ALA A 166 -2.74 -3.43 17.27
CA ALA A 166 -2.25 -2.08 17.03
C ALA A 166 -3.43 -1.17 16.74
N SER A 167 -3.35 0.08 17.20
CA SER A 167 -4.34 1.10 16.86
C SER A 167 -3.64 2.39 16.47
N LEU A 168 -4.17 3.05 15.46
CA LEU A 168 -3.75 4.38 15.04
C LEU A 168 -4.95 5.26 14.75
N ILE A 169 -4.74 6.56 14.83
CA ILE A 169 -5.74 7.56 14.48
C ILE A 169 -5.40 8.14 13.12
N LEU A 170 -6.30 7.93 12.17
CA LEU A 170 -6.24 8.47 10.82
C LEU A 170 -7.39 9.46 10.67
N ASP A 171 -7.05 10.75 10.65
CA ASP A 171 -8.02 11.85 10.76
C ASP A 171 -8.87 11.72 12.05
N HIS A 172 -10.16 11.36 11.93
CA HIS A 172 -11.07 11.07 13.03
C HIS A 172 -11.32 9.57 13.25
N TRP A 173 -10.77 8.71 12.39
CA TRP A 173 -10.94 7.27 12.46
C TRP A 173 -9.92 6.63 13.39
N ARG A 174 -10.41 5.83 14.35
CA ARG A 174 -9.58 4.87 15.08
C ARG A 174 -9.50 3.58 14.29
N VAL A 175 -8.39 3.38 13.60
CA VAL A 175 -8.10 2.15 12.86
C VAL A 175 -7.48 1.14 13.81
N ARG A 176 -8.03 -0.07 13.85
CA ARG A 176 -7.52 -1.17 14.67
C ARG A 176 -7.08 -2.33 13.80
N PHE A 177 -5.87 -2.79 14.02
CA PHE A 177 -5.34 -4.01 13.42
C PHE A 177 -5.28 -5.13 14.45
N ARG A 178 -5.54 -6.36 14.00
CA ARG A 178 -5.37 -7.58 14.78
C ARG A 178 -4.32 -8.45 14.10
N HIS A 179 -3.33 -8.91 14.85
CA HIS A 179 -2.21 -9.72 14.34
C HIS A 179 -1.52 -9.10 13.12
N ILE A 180 -1.13 -7.82 13.24
CA ILE A 180 -0.42 -7.09 12.18
C ILE A 180 1.04 -7.47 12.18
N ASP A 181 1.62 -7.59 10.99
CA ASP A 181 3.03 -7.90 10.86
C ASP A 181 3.88 -6.63 11.05
N ILE A 182 5.05 -6.83 11.64
CA ILE A 182 6.13 -5.86 11.66
C ILE A 182 7.21 -6.32 10.68
N HIS A 183 7.49 -5.50 9.66
CA HIS A 183 8.49 -5.75 8.63
C HIS A 183 9.53 -4.63 8.62
N GLU A 184 10.78 -5.00 8.36
CA GLU A 184 11.79 -4.04 7.94
C GLU A 184 11.43 -3.50 6.56
N GLN A 185 11.33 -2.19 6.43
CA GLN A 185 11.20 -1.57 5.12
C GLN A 185 12.56 -1.66 4.42
N ASN A 186 12.58 -2.22 3.22
CA ASN A 186 13.86 -2.36 2.50
C ASN A 186 14.55 -1.01 2.31
N ALA A 187 15.85 -1.03 2.61
CA ALA A 187 16.81 0.09 2.61
C ALA A 187 16.94 0.90 1.31
N THR A 188 16.05 0.74 0.33
CA THR A 188 16.04 1.48 -0.94
C THR A 188 15.23 2.77 -0.90
N ARG A 189 14.55 3.08 0.22
CA ARG A 189 13.86 4.36 0.42
C ARG A 189 14.52 5.10 1.57
N SER A 190 15.04 6.30 1.31
CA SER A 190 15.71 7.17 2.29
C SER A 190 14.77 7.78 3.34
N LEU A 191 13.60 7.16 3.57
CA LEU A 191 12.58 7.65 4.48
C LEU A 191 12.13 6.48 5.35
N ASP A 192 12.34 6.62 6.66
CA ASP A 192 11.82 5.69 7.65
C ASP A 192 10.31 5.93 7.78
N LEU A 193 9.52 5.01 7.23
CA LEU A 193 8.08 4.98 7.38
C LEU A 193 7.70 4.09 8.55
N ASP A 194 6.63 4.45 9.26
CA ASP A 194 6.08 3.67 10.38
C ASP A 194 5.29 2.44 9.93
N GLY A 195 5.07 2.32 8.62
CA GLY A 195 4.33 1.23 8.04
C GLY A 195 3.92 1.49 6.62
N VAL A 196 3.20 0.54 6.05
CA VAL A 196 2.53 0.65 4.76
C VAL A 196 1.08 0.23 4.93
N LEU A 197 0.17 1.12 4.54
CA LEU A 197 -1.26 0.89 4.44
C LEU A 197 -1.55 0.13 3.16
N GLY A 198 -2.02 -1.11 3.32
CA GLY A 198 -2.62 -1.91 2.26
C GLY A 198 -4.08 -1.52 2.02
N SER A 199 -4.73 -2.25 1.13
CA SER A 199 -6.17 -2.09 0.84
C SER A 199 -7.09 -2.51 2.00
N ASP A 200 -6.62 -3.34 2.93
CA ASP A 200 -7.33 -3.73 4.15
C ASP A 200 -7.66 -2.55 5.09
N ILE A 201 -6.96 -1.41 4.96
CA ILE A 201 -7.26 -0.20 5.72
C ILE A 201 -8.72 0.26 5.55
N ALA A 202 -9.31 -0.04 4.41
CA ALA A 202 -10.69 0.31 4.05
C ALA A 202 -11.60 -0.92 3.96
N ALA A 203 -11.24 -2.03 4.62
CA ALA A 203 -12.10 -3.21 4.67
C ALA A 203 -13.52 -2.85 5.19
N GLY A 204 -14.53 -3.10 4.34
CA GLY A 204 -15.93 -2.77 4.62
C GLY A 204 -16.28 -1.28 4.52
N ARG A 205 -15.40 -0.46 3.96
CA ARG A 205 -15.53 1.00 3.81
C ARG A 205 -15.18 1.44 2.40
N ALA A 206 -15.29 2.74 2.15
CA ALA A 206 -14.74 3.37 0.96
C ALA A 206 -13.42 4.09 1.28
N LEU A 207 -12.46 3.99 0.36
CA LEU A 207 -11.20 4.71 0.38
C LEU A 207 -11.22 5.78 -0.71
N ARG A 208 -10.96 7.04 -0.36
CA ARG A 208 -10.81 8.13 -1.32
C ARG A 208 -9.39 8.70 -1.33
N LEU A 209 -8.84 8.82 -2.54
CA LEU A 209 -7.51 9.32 -2.84
C LEU A 209 -7.64 10.54 -3.74
N ASP A 210 -7.32 11.71 -3.19
CA ASP A 210 -7.28 12.98 -3.92
C ASP A 210 -5.93 13.64 -3.64
N PHE A 211 -4.92 13.19 -4.39
CA PHE A 211 -3.54 13.61 -4.16
C PHE A 211 -3.30 15.08 -4.51
N ARG A 212 -4.03 15.62 -5.51
CA ARG A 212 -3.91 17.04 -5.92
C ARG A 212 -4.31 17.95 -4.77
N ASN A 213 -5.35 17.61 -4.02
CA ASN A 213 -5.73 18.33 -2.80
C ASN A 213 -4.98 17.83 -1.54
N GLY A 214 -4.18 16.76 -1.64
CA GLY A 214 -3.41 16.19 -0.53
C GLY A 214 -4.29 15.52 0.52
N ARG A 215 -5.32 14.80 0.04
CA ARG A 215 -6.34 14.17 0.86
C ARG A 215 -6.36 12.66 0.64
N PHE A 216 -6.26 11.94 1.76
CA PHE A 216 -6.55 10.53 1.91
C PHE A 216 -7.70 10.42 2.89
N GLU A 217 -8.79 9.77 2.52
CA GLU A 217 -10.02 9.76 3.33
C GLU A 217 -10.58 8.35 3.40
N LEU A 218 -10.88 7.90 4.62
CA LEU A 218 -11.79 6.78 4.83
C LEU A 218 -13.20 7.35 4.90
N LEU A 219 -14.10 6.73 4.15
CA LEU A 219 -15.50 7.14 4.04
C LEU A 219 -16.38 5.95 4.43
N GLU A 220 -17.59 6.24 4.91
CA GLU A 220 -18.62 5.23 4.98
C GLU A 220 -18.92 4.67 3.58
N PRO A 221 -19.29 3.39 3.46
CA PRO A 221 -19.71 2.82 2.18
C PRO A 221 -20.98 3.52 1.68
N SER A 222 -21.11 3.61 0.36
CA SER A 222 -22.27 4.25 -0.29
C SER A 222 -23.54 3.42 -0.28
#